data_AF-G1MIS6-F1
#
_entry.id   AF-G1MIS6-F1
#
_cell.length_a   1.000
_cell.length_b   1.000
_cell.length_c   1.000
_cell.angle_alpha   90.00
_cell.angle_beta   90.00
_cell.angle_gamma   90.00
#
_symmetry.space_group_name_H-M   'P 1'
#
loop_
_entity.id
_entity.type
_entity.pdbx_description
1 polymer ?
#
loop_
_entity_poly.entity_id
_entity_poly.type
_entity_poly.pdbx_seq_one_letter_code
_entity_poly.pdbx_strand_id
1 'polypeptide(L)'
;MKKYKAVGKIGEGTFSEVTKLWSLRDGSYYACKQMKQPFESIEQVNNLREIQALRRLNPHPNILTLHEVVFDRKSGSLALICELMDMNIYELIRGRRHPLSEKKIMHYMYQLCKSLDHMHRNGIFHRDVKPENILIKQDVLKLGDFGSCRSIRSKQPYTEYISTRWYRAPECLLTDGFYSYKMDLWSAGCVFYEIARSRAMSFDFPFKKGSGIPLLTASLSSQCLSLLHAMVAYDPDERISAHQALQHPSFQEQRAAEKQALASHRKPFFPERPAASELFSNSWQISKKDRKQKQSLKPEEDHPKRPGPAYLMELPKLKLSGGTKLSSYSSPALHSVFGPGANRKVPVLRPFKCAGADQKTDAQKDLKANRKQYRLPTIERKGGGC
;
A
#
# COMPACT_ATOMS: atom_id res chain seq x y z
N MET A 1 17.81 -11.28 -13.27
CA MET A 1 18.67 -10.28 -13.95
C MET A 1 18.64 -10.34 -15.47
N LYS A 2 19.15 -11.36 -16.20
CA LYS A 2 19.40 -11.37 -17.68
C LYS A 2 18.37 -10.72 -18.65
N LYS A 3 17.09 -10.54 -18.28
CA LYS A 3 16.07 -9.83 -19.07
C LYS A 3 16.14 -8.29 -18.97
N TYR A 4 16.92 -7.76 -18.02
CA TYR A 4 16.90 -6.36 -17.59
C TYR A 4 18.31 -5.77 -17.52
N LYS A 5 18.43 -4.49 -17.87
CA LYS A 5 19.62 -3.67 -17.63
C LYS A 5 19.39 -2.76 -16.43
N ALA A 6 20.31 -2.75 -15.47
CA ALA A 6 20.27 -1.77 -14.37
C ALA A 6 20.59 -0.36 -14.88
N VAL A 7 19.84 0.63 -14.40
CA VAL A 7 19.96 2.05 -14.80
C VAL A 7 20.58 2.88 -13.68
N GLY A 8 20.13 2.66 -12.44
CA GLY A 8 20.65 3.34 -11.25
C GLY A 8 19.83 3.05 -9.99
N LYS A 9 20.45 3.20 -8.84
CA LYS A 9 19.81 3.08 -7.52
C LYS A 9 18.83 4.25 -7.32
N ILE A 10 17.61 3.96 -6.88
CA ILE A 10 16.52 4.93 -6.66
C ILE A 10 15.97 4.92 -5.23
N GLY A 11 16.38 3.97 -4.39
CA GLY A 11 16.00 3.93 -2.99
C GLY A 11 16.80 2.91 -2.19
N GLU A 12 16.79 3.06 -0.87
CA GLU A 12 17.38 2.10 0.06
C GLU A 12 16.57 2.06 1.36
N GLY A 13 16.40 0.86 1.91
CA GLY A 13 15.87 0.63 3.25
C GLY A 13 16.72 -0.40 4.01
N THR A 14 16.32 -0.69 5.24
CA THR A 14 17.05 -1.61 6.14
C THR A 14 17.25 -2.99 5.52
N PHE A 15 16.23 -3.53 4.84
CA PHE A 15 16.19 -4.93 4.36
C PHE A 15 16.34 -5.07 2.83
N SER A 16 16.33 -3.98 2.09
CA SER A 16 16.34 -4.00 0.61
C SER A 16 16.97 -2.74 -0.01
N GLU A 17 17.51 -2.89 -1.20
CA GLU A 17 17.85 -1.79 -2.11
C GLU A 17 16.81 -1.73 -3.25
N VAL A 18 16.52 -0.53 -3.76
CA VAL A 18 15.62 -0.34 -4.91
C VAL A 18 16.37 0.29 -6.06
N THR A 19 16.40 -0.41 -7.20
CA THR A 19 17.14 -0.01 -8.40
C THR A 19 16.22 0.07 -9.62
N LYS A 20 16.32 1.16 -10.39
CA LYS A 20 15.60 1.32 -11.66
C LYS A 20 16.20 0.36 -12.70
N LEU A 21 15.33 -0.44 -13.30
CA LEU A 21 15.67 -1.36 -14.39
C LEU A 21 15.03 -0.91 -15.70
N TRP A 22 15.69 -1.21 -16.80
CA TRP A 22 15.14 -1.16 -18.16
C TRP A 22 14.94 -2.60 -18.66
N SER A 23 13.74 -2.93 -19.12
CA SER A 23 13.41 -4.24 -19.70
C SER A 23 13.88 -4.34 -21.14
N LEU A 24 14.62 -5.40 -21.45
CA LEU A 24 15.08 -5.71 -22.81
C LEU A 24 14.00 -6.43 -23.65
N ARG A 25 12.79 -6.63 -23.11
CA ARG A 25 11.69 -7.35 -23.77
C ARG A 25 10.61 -6.44 -24.35
N ASP A 26 10.32 -5.37 -23.64
CA ASP A 26 9.17 -4.48 -23.83
C ASP A 26 9.57 -2.99 -23.80
N GLY A 27 10.87 -2.71 -23.64
CA GLY A 27 11.43 -1.36 -23.57
C GLY A 27 11.08 -0.55 -22.32
N SER A 28 10.26 -1.09 -21.40
CA SER A 28 9.70 -0.34 -20.27
C SER A 28 10.64 -0.28 -19.06
N TYR A 29 10.40 0.70 -18.18
CA TYR A 29 11.13 0.86 -16.92
C TYR A 29 10.38 0.26 -15.73
N TYR A 30 11.13 -0.41 -14.86
CA TYR A 30 10.66 -1.11 -13.67
C TYR A 30 11.46 -0.72 -12.42
N ALA A 31 10.88 -0.92 -11.24
CA ALA A 31 11.58 -0.83 -9.96
C ALA A 31 11.94 -2.25 -9.47
N CYS A 32 13.19 -2.46 -9.09
CA CYS A 32 13.68 -3.73 -8.57
C CYS A 32 14.01 -3.59 -7.08
N LYS A 33 13.13 -4.09 -6.21
CA LYS A 33 13.40 -4.23 -4.76
C LYS A 33 14.23 -5.49 -4.56
N GLN A 34 15.55 -5.33 -4.54
CA GLN A 34 16.54 -6.36 -4.26
C GLN A 34 16.64 -6.54 -2.74
N MET A 35 16.37 -7.74 -2.24
CA MET A 35 16.52 -8.05 -0.82
C MET A 35 18.01 -8.16 -0.46
N LYS A 36 18.39 -7.66 0.71
CA LYS A 36 19.77 -7.67 1.21
C LYS A 36 20.17 -9.00 1.87
N GLN A 37 19.21 -9.75 2.40
CA GLN A 37 19.44 -11.09 2.95
C GLN A 37 19.29 -12.18 1.86
N PRO A 38 20.05 -13.29 1.93
CA PRO A 38 19.83 -14.45 1.09
C PRO A 38 18.58 -15.25 1.54
N PHE A 39 18.11 -16.12 0.65
CA PHE A 39 17.04 -17.08 0.90
C PHE A 39 17.45 -18.47 0.42
N GLU A 40 17.09 -19.50 1.18
CA GLU A 40 17.52 -20.89 0.97
C GLU A 40 16.68 -21.59 -0.12
N SER A 41 15.38 -21.28 -0.19
CA SER A 41 14.45 -22.02 -1.03
C SER A 41 13.34 -21.15 -1.63
N ILE A 42 12.82 -21.59 -2.77
CA ILE A 42 11.65 -20.95 -3.41
C ILE A 42 10.39 -21.03 -2.53
N GLU A 43 10.33 -21.98 -1.60
CA GLU A 43 9.27 -22.08 -0.60
C GLU A 43 9.39 -20.97 0.46
N GLN A 44 10.59 -20.75 1.00
CA GLN A 44 10.87 -19.64 1.93
C GLN A 44 10.50 -18.29 1.28
N VAL A 45 10.85 -18.11 -0.01
CA VAL A 45 10.45 -16.96 -0.82
C VAL A 45 8.92 -16.88 -0.97
N ASN A 46 8.25 -17.97 -1.38
CA ASN A 46 6.79 -17.99 -1.53
C ASN A 46 6.02 -17.79 -0.20
N ASN A 47 6.67 -18.06 0.94
CA ASN A 47 6.14 -17.82 2.29
C ASN A 47 6.39 -16.38 2.81
N LEU A 48 7.04 -15.51 2.04
CA LEU A 48 7.17 -14.10 2.39
C LEU A 48 5.82 -13.37 2.32
N ARG A 49 5.45 -12.73 3.44
CA ARG A 49 4.20 -11.96 3.61
C ARG A 49 3.99 -10.92 2.51
N GLU A 50 5.06 -10.23 2.08
CA GLU A 50 5.00 -9.26 0.98
C GLU A 50 4.62 -9.91 -0.36
N ILE A 51 5.22 -11.05 -0.72
CA ILE A 51 4.89 -11.79 -1.96
C ILE A 51 3.46 -12.35 -1.89
N GLN A 52 3.06 -12.90 -0.74
CA GLN A 52 1.70 -13.41 -0.53
C GLN A 52 0.64 -12.31 -0.63
N ALA A 53 0.89 -11.14 -0.03
CA ALA A 53 0.01 -9.97 -0.13
C ALA A 53 -0.05 -9.43 -1.55
N LEU A 54 1.10 -9.17 -2.20
CA LEU A 54 1.14 -8.65 -3.57
C LEU A 54 0.41 -9.57 -4.57
N ARG A 55 0.54 -10.90 -4.44
CA ARG A 55 -0.19 -11.88 -5.26
C ARG A 55 -1.70 -11.95 -4.97
N ARG A 56 -2.11 -11.69 -3.72
CA ARG A 56 -3.53 -11.74 -3.30
C ARG A 56 -4.28 -10.42 -3.55
N LEU A 57 -3.56 -9.30 -3.61
CA LEU A 57 -4.13 -7.95 -3.73
C LEU A 57 -4.08 -7.39 -5.16
N ASN A 58 -3.25 -7.92 -6.05
CA ASN A 58 -3.26 -7.53 -7.46
C ASN A 58 -4.28 -8.36 -8.28
N PRO A 59 -4.90 -7.77 -9.32
CA PRO A 59 -4.80 -6.37 -9.73
C PRO A 59 -5.71 -5.44 -8.92
N HIS A 60 -5.20 -4.28 -8.51
CA HIS A 60 -6.01 -3.18 -7.98
C HIS A 60 -5.34 -1.84 -8.32
N PRO A 61 -6.08 -0.81 -8.81
CA PRO A 61 -5.48 0.44 -9.31
C PRO A 61 -4.65 1.21 -8.27
N ASN A 62 -4.92 1.01 -6.98
CA ASN A 62 -4.21 1.70 -5.89
C ASN A 62 -3.32 0.76 -5.04
N ILE A 63 -2.94 -0.41 -5.56
CA ILE A 63 -1.94 -1.32 -4.97
C ILE A 63 -0.74 -1.40 -5.92
N LEU A 64 0.48 -1.45 -5.38
CA LEU A 64 1.69 -1.62 -6.17
C LEU A 64 1.68 -2.96 -6.92
N THR A 65 1.92 -2.93 -8.23
CA THR A 65 1.86 -4.10 -9.10
C THR A 65 3.23 -4.78 -9.18
N LEU A 66 3.24 -6.05 -8.77
CA LEU A 66 4.37 -6.98 -8.86
C LEU A 66 4.30 -7.71 -10.22
N HIS A 67 5.33 -7.53 -11.07
CA HIS A 67 5.41 -8.14 -12.39
C HIS A 67 6.18 -9.47 -12.39
N GLU A 68 7.32 -9.56 -11.70
CA GLU A 68 8.14 -10.78 -11.64
C GLU A 68 8.79 -10.94 -10.26
N VAL A 69 8.84 -12.18 -9.77
CA VAL A 69 9.67 -12.57 -8.62
C VAL A 69 10.89 -13.30 -9.16
N VAL A 70 12.08 -12.72 -8.98
CA VAL A 70 13.34 -13.27 -9.48
C VAL A 70 14.13 -13.81 -8.29
N PHE A 71 14.20 -15.14 -8.18
CA PHE A 71 14.99 -15.84 -7.17
C PHE A 71 16.11 -16.65 -7.85
N ASP A 72 17.36 -16.42 -7.46
CA ASP A 72 18.49 -17.25 -7.85
C ASP A 72 18.84 -18.27 -6.75
N ARG A 73 18.58 -19.55 -7.05
CA ARG A 73 18.89 -20.68 -6.15
C ARG A 73 20.39 -20.86 -5.86
N LYS A 74 21.31 -20.28 -6.65
CA LYS A 74 22.75 -20.44 -6.43
C LYS A 74 23.33 -19.42 -5.45
N SER A 75 22.87 -18.16 -5.50
CA SER A 75 23.30 -17.10 -4.58
C SER A 75 22.33 -16.85 -3.42
N GLY A 76 21.14 -17.46 -3.45
CA GLY A 76 20.03 -17.13 -2.55
C GLY A 76 19.41 -15.74 -2.80
N SER A 77 19.84 -15.04 -3.86
CA SER A 77 19.41 -13.66 -4.13
C SER A 77 17.95 -13.57 -4.57
N LEU A 78 17.19 -12.68 -3.93
CA LEU A 78 15.78 -12.41 -4.23
C LEU A 78 15.57 -10.96 -4.66
N ALA A 79 14.95 -10.77 -5.82
CA ALA A 79 14.48 -9.48 -6.31
C ALA A 79 12.99 -9.50 -6.65
N LEU A 80 12.28 -8.46 -6.27
CA LEU A 80 10.89 -8.17 -6.67
C LEU A 80 10.90 -7.10 -7.76
N ILE A 81 10.37 -7.45 -8.93
CA ILE A 81 10.24 -6.52 -10.07
C ILE A 81 8.83 -5.93 -10.03
N CYS A 82 8.72 -4.67 -9.62
CA CYS A 82 7.48 -3.90 -9.56
C CYS A 82 7.46 -2.83 -10.64
N GLU A 83 6.28 -2.26 -10.90
CA GLU A 83 6.17 -1.08 -11.77
C GLU A 83 7.04 0.08 -11.24
N LEU A 84 7.58 0.92 -12.14
CA LEU A 84 8.26 2.14 -11.72
C LEU A 84 7.24 3.24 -11.43
N MET A 85 7.31 3.81 -10.22
CA MET A 85 6.57 4.99 -9.77
C MET A 85 7.48 6.24 -9.84
N ASP A 86 6.90 7.44 -9.81
CA ASP A 86 7.64 8.69 -10.02
C ASP A 86 8.24 9.25 -8.71
N MET A 87 7.50 9.14 -7.60
CA MET A 87 7.89 9.60 -6.25
C MET A 87 7.01 8.96 -5.17
N ASN A 88 7.27 9.26 -3.90
CA ASN A 88 6.37 8.96 -2.76
C ASN A 88 5.73 10.24 -2.16
N ILE A 89 4.77 10.08 -1.24
CA ILE A 89 4.09 11.22 -0.59
C ILE A 89 5.07 12.07 0.24
N TYR A 90 6.09 11.47 0.88
CA TYR A 90 7.09 12.23 1.63
C TYR A 90 7.86 13.20 0.72
N GLU A 91 8.32 12.72 -0.44
CA GLU A 91 8.98 13.51 -1.48
C GLU A 91 8.05 14.60 -2.04
N LEU A 92 6.78 14.29 -2.27
CA LEU A 92 5.80 15.27 -2.77
C LEU A 92 5.61 16.46 -1.82
N ILE A 93 5.62 16.23 -0.50
CA ILE A 93 5.35 17.28 0.51
C ILE A 93 6.62 17.94 1.07
N ARG A 94 7.77 17.26 1.03
CA ARG A 94 9.04 17.79 1.57
C ARG A 94 9.49 19.02 0.79
N GLY A 95 9.76 20.11 1.50
CA GLY A 95 10.29 21.35 0.91
C GLY A 95 9.27 22.20 0.14
N ARG A 96 7.98 21.82 0.13
CA ARG A 96 6.93 22.67 -0.46
C ARG A 96 6.83 24.01 0.26
N ARG A 97 6.78 25.11 -0.50
CA ARG A 97 6.44 26.45 0.02
C ARG A 97 4.94 26.67 0.21
N HIS A 98 4.12 25.99 -0.60
CA HIS A 98 2.65 26.12 -0.60
C HIS A 98 2.00 24.75 -0.44
N PRO A 99 0.91 24.63 0.34
CA PRO A 99 0.16 23.39 0.47
C PRO A 99 -0.33 22.81 -0.86
N LEU A 100 -0.68 21.53 -0.87
CA LEU A 100 -1.53 20.97 -1.91
C LEU A 100 -2.94 21.55 -1.81
N SER A 101 -3.62 21.75 -2.94
CA SER A 101 -5.03 22.13 -2.95
C SER A 101 -5.89 21.00 -2.37
N GLU A 102 -6.93 21.34 -1.61
CA GLU A 102 -7.79 20.34 -0.94
C GLU A 102 -8.28 19.25 -1.90
N LYS A 103 -8.70 19.63 -3.12
CA LYS A 103 -9.10 18.69 -4.18
C LYS A 103 -8.02 17.63 -4.49
N LYS A 104 -6.74 17.99 -4.54
CA LYS A 104 -5.62 17.06 -4.78
C LYS A 104 -5.29 16.22 -3.53
N ILE A 105 -5.44 16.79 -2.33
CA ILE A 105 -5.35 16.02 -1.07
C ILE A 105 -6.43 14.93 -1.04
N MET A 106 -7.69 15.30 -1.28
CA MET A 106 -8.82 14.36 -1.25
C MET A 106 -8.79 13.35 -2.39
N HIS A 107 -8.24 13.71 -3.55
CA HIS A 107 -7.94 12.76 -4.64
C HIS A 107 -6.95 11.66 -4.22
N TYR A 108 -5.89 12.01 -3.47
CA TYR A 108 -4.98 11.01 -2.92
C TYR A 108 -5.59 10.24 -1.74
N MET A 109 -6.25 10.92 -0.79
CA MET A 109 -6.87 10.26 0.36
C MET A 109 -7.99 9.28 -0.04
N TYR A 110 -8.73 9.57 -1.11
CA TYR A 110 -9.71 8.65 -1.68
C TYR A 110 -9.04 7.37 -2.21
N GLN A 111 -7.97 7.52 -3.00
CA GLN A 111 -7.19 6.40 -3.52
C GLN A 111 -6.53 5.56 -2.42
N LEU A 112 -6.04 6.20 -1.35
CA LEU A 112 -5.50 5.50 -0.18
C LEU A 112 -6.61 4.70 0.53
N CYS A 113 -7.80 5.30 0.73
CA CYS A 113 -8.94 4.59 1.30
C CYS A 113 -9.39 3.41 0.42
N LYS A 114 -9.34 3.51 -0.91
CA LYS A 114 -9.61 2.38 -1.82
C LYS A 114 -8.59 1.25 -1.66
N SER A 115 -7.31 1.56 -1.54
CA SER A 115 -6.28 0.54 -1.29
C SER A 115 -6.47 -0.19 0.04
N LEU A 116 -6.85 0.53 1.11
CA LEU A 116 -7.09 -0.04 2.43
C LEU A 116 -8.40 -0.84 2.50
N ASP A 117 -9.50 -0.34 1.93
CA ASP A 117 -10.77 -1.08 1.84
C ASP A 117 -10.60 -2.42 1.10
N HIS A 118 -9.89 -2.41 -0.03
CA HIS A 118 -9.54 -3.62 -0.78
C HIS A 118 -8.68 -4.60 0.03
N MET A 119 -7.66 -4.10 0.76
CA MET A 119 -6.86 -4.91 1.67
C MET A 119 -7.70 -5.55 2.78
N HIS A 120 -8.46 -4.74 3.50
CA HIS A 120 -9.22 -5.14 4.68
C HIS A 120 -10.30 -6.16 4.31
N ARG A 121 -11.00 -5.95 3.19
CA ARG A 121 -11.94 -6.94 2.60
C ARG A 121 -11.26 -8.24 2.20
N ASN A 122 -10.03 -8.19 1.68
CA ASN A 122 -9.22 -9.37 1.41
C ASN A 122 -8.63 -10.05 2.66
N GLY A 123 -8.91 -9.52 3.86
CA GLY A 123 -8.49 -10.09 5.14
C GLY A 123 -7.03 -9.78 5.50
N ILE A 124 -6.42 -8.76 4.91
CA ILE A 124 -5.05 -8.30 5.20
C ILE A 124 -5.11 -6.87 5.74
N PHE A 125 -4.23 -6.52 6.67
CA PHE A 125 -4.02 -5.13 7.11
C PHE A 125 -2.53 -4.78 7.11
N HIS A 126 -2.20 -3.52 6.83
CA HIS A 126 -0.88 -3.07 6.36
C HIS A 126 0.15 -2.96 7.48
N ARG A 127 -0.24 -2.32 8.59
CA ARG A 127 0.56 -2.11 9.81
C ARG A 127 1.81 -1.24 9.65
N ASP A 128 1.97 -0.60 8.50
CA ASP A 128 3.03 0.39 8.23
C ASP A 128 2.60 1.34 7.09
N VAL A 129 1.44 1.99 7.24
CA VAL A 129 0.99 3.04 6.32
C VAL A 129 1.70 4.33 6.71
N LYS A 130 2.51 4.87 5.79
CA LYS A 130 3.30 6.09 6.00
C LYS A 130 3.63 6.75 4.65
N PRO A 131 3.96 8.04 4.60
CA PRO A 131 4.23 8.78 3.36
C PRO A 131 5.25 8.13 2.41
N GLU A 132 6.28 7.48 2.96
CA GLU A 132 7.33 6.78 2.20
C GLU A 132 6.83 5.52 1.48
N ASN A 133 5.82 4.85 2.07
CA ASN A 133 5.22 3.61 1.55
C ASN A 133 4.04 3.89 0.59
N ILE A 134 3.68 5.16 0.39
CA ILE A 134 2.58 5.59 -0.47
C ILE A 134 3.18 6.24 -1.73
N LEU A 135 3.17 5.49 -2.82
CA LEU A 135 3.86 5.84 -4.07
C LEU A 135 2.90 6.53 -5.04
N ILE A 136 3.45 7.40 -5.89
CA ILE A 136 2.70 8.27 -6.80
C ILE A 136 3.28 8.14 -8.21
N LYS A 137 2.41 8.06 -9.19
CA LYS A 137 2.75 8.17 -10.61
C LYS A 137 1.73 9.08 -11.28
N GLN A 138 2.19 10.22 -11.81
CA GLN A 138 1.33 11.32 -12.25
C GLN A 138 0.35 11.76 -11.14
N ASP A 139 -0.92 11.36 -11.23
CA ASP A 139 -1.97 11.57 -10.20
C ASP A 139 -2.57 10.26 -9.66
N VAL A 140 -1.97 9.11 -9.99
CA VAL A 140 -2.33 7.79 -9.46
C VAL A 140 -1.49 7.46 -8.24
N LEU A 141 -2.17 7.15 -7.13
CA LEU A 141 -1.55 6.71 -5.87
C LEU A 141 -1.61 5.19 -5.75
N LYS A 142 -0.51 4.56 -5.33
CA LYS A 142 -0.42 3.12 -5.02
C LYS A 142 0.27 2.87 -3.68
N LEU A 143 -0.37 2.09 -2.82
CA LEU A 143 0.21 1.62 -1.56
C LEU A 143 1.22 0.49 -1.83
N GLY A 144 2.36 0.50 -1.13
CA GLY A 144 3.45 -0.47 -1.26
C GLY A 144 4.15 -0.81 0.07
N ASP A 145 5.19 -1.64 -0.02
CA ASP A 145 5.93 -2.25 1.10
C ASP A 145 5.10 -3.08 2.08
N PHE A 146 4.57 -4.20 1.58
CA PHE A 146 3.74 -5.13 2.35
C PHE A 146 4.54 -6.00 3.35
N GLY A 147 5.83 -5.72 3.57
CA GLY A 147 6.69 -6.46 4.50
C GLY A 147 6.17 -6.46 5.95
N SER A 148 5.37 -5.45 6.34
CA SER A 148 4.77 -5.33 7.68
C SER A 148 3.41 -6.01 7.83
N CYS A 149 2.74 -6.43 6.75
CA CYS A 149 1.33 -6.81 6.78
C CYS A 149 1.03 -8.10 7.59
N ARG A 150 -0.23 -8.28 8.02
CA ARG A 150 -0.74 -9.50 8.66
C ARG A 150 -2.15 -9.85 8.20
N SER A 151 -2.57 -11.09 8.47
CA SER A 151 -3.95 -11.54 8.30
C SER A 151 -4.81 -10.96 9.43
N ILE A 152 -6.00 -10.46 9.11
CA ILE A 152 -6.99 -10.02 10.12
C ILE A 152 -7.49 -11.23 10.94
N ARG A 153 -7.36 -12.45 10.39
CA ARG A 153 -7.78 -13.72 11.01
C ARG A 153 -6.68 -14.45 11.78
N SER A 154 -5.44 -13.92 11.85
CA SER A 154 -4.41 -14.56 12.69
C SER A 154 -4.70 -14.39 14.19
N LYS A 155 -4.28 -15.35 15.00
CA LYS A 155 -4.45 -15.29 16.46
C LYS A 155 -3.64 -14.11 17.04
N GLN A 156 -4.30 -13.31 17.90
CA GLN A 156 -3.67 -12.26 18.71
C GLN A 156 -3.02 -12.87 19.97
N PRO A 157 -2.02 -12.22 20.60
CA PRO A 157 -1.52 -10.86 20.32
C PRO A 157 -0.66 -10.75 19.05
N TYR A 158 -0.54 -9.53 18.53
CA TYR A 158 0.32 -9.17 17.41
C TYR A 158 1.52 -8.33 17.88
N THR A 159 2.67 -8.44 17.22
CA THR A 159 3.88 -7.65 17.53
C THR A 159 3.57 -6.15 17.68
N GLU A 160 3.85 -5.55 18.84
CA GLU A 160 3.59 -4.11 19.10
C GLU A 160 4.55 -3.19 18.35
N TYR A 161 5.81 -3.60 18.21
CA TYR A 161 6.85 -2.79 17.57
C TYR A 161 6.74 -2.86 16.04
N ILE A 162 5.72 -2.18 15.53
CA ILE A 162 5.37 -2.06 14.11
C ILE A 162 5.24 -0.61 13.69
N SER A 163 5.52 -0.34 12.41
CA SER A 163 5.63 1.00 11.82
C SER A 163 6.63 1.95 12.47
N THR A 164 7.01 2.97 11.71
CA THR A 164 7.64 4.19 12.23
C THR A 164 6.72 4.79 13.31
N ARG A 165 7.26 5.12 14.49
CA ARG A 165 6.48 5.44 15.70
C ARG A 165 5.41 6.53 15.53
N TRP A 166 5.59 7.44 14.57
CA TRP A 166 4.74 8.60 14.32
C TRP A 166 3.36 8.27 13.76
N TYR A 167 3.24 7.20 12.96
CA TYR A 167 1.98 6.77 12.34
C TYR A 167 1.30 5.63 13.12
N ARG A 168 1.89 5.23 14.25
CA ARG A 168 1.40 4.11 15.08
C ARG A 168 0.15 4.52 15.85
N ALA A 169 -0.89 3.70 15.79
CA ALA A 169 -2.16 3.92 16.48
C ALA A 169 -2.03 3.76 18.02
N PRO A 170 -2.88 4.42 18.84
CA PRO A 170 -2.78 4.39 20.30
C PRO A 170 -2.86 2.97 20.87
N GLU A 171 -3.71 2.11 20.32
CA GLU A 171 -3.84 0.72 20.76
C GLU A 171 -2.55 -0.09 20.59
N CYS A 172 -1.69 0.26 19.62
CA CYS A 172 -0.37 -0.35 19.41
C CYS A 172 0.73 0.23 20.34
N LEU A 173 0.36 1.12 21.28
CA LEU A 173 1.20 1.67 22.34
C LEU A 173 0.64 1.40 23.75
N LEU A 174 -0.63 0.99 23.84
CA LEU A 174 -1.42 0.88 25.08
C LEU A 174 -1.97 -0.53 25.33
N THR A 175 -1.73 -1.47 24.42
CA THR A 175 -2.10 -2.88 24.56
C THR A 175 -0.92 -3.78 24.24
N ASP A 176 -0.87 -4.93 24.90
CA ASP A 176 0.03 -6.06 24.59
C ASP A 176 -0.39 -6.73 23.27
N GLY A 177 -0.27 -6.00 22.16
CA GLY A 177 -0.53 -6.51 20.82
C GLY A 177 -2.00 -6.72 20.42
N PHE A 178 -2.97 -6.16 21.15
CA PHE A 178 -4.41 -6.33 20.87
C PHE A 178 -4.97 -5.18 20.03
N TYR A 179 -4.80 -5.26 18.71
CA TYR A 179 -5.23 -4.24 17.76
C TYR A 179 -5.81 -4.82 16.46
N SER A 180 -6.58 -4.00 15.73
CA SER A 180 -7.35 -4.40 14.54
C SER A 180 -6.89 -3.69 13.27
N TYR A 181 -7.49 -4.02 12.13
CA TYR A 181 -7.22 -3.36 10.83
C TYR A 181 -7.48 -1.85 10.83
N LYS A 182 -8.29 -1.34 11.76
CA LYS A 182 -8.51 0.11 11.93
C LYS A 182 -7.27 0.88 12.41
N MET A 183 -6.17 0.19 12.80
CA MET A 183 -4.89 0.87 13.00
C MET A 183 -4.40 1.57 11.72
N ASP A 184 -4.67 1.01 10.54
CA ASP A 184 -4.25 1.58 9.25
C ASP A 184 -4.97 2.92 8.96
N LEU A 185 -6.17 3.14 9.53
CA LEU A 185 -6.95 4.38 9.34
C LEU A 185 -6.45 5.49 10.25
N TRP A 186 -5.94 5.17 11.44
CA TRP A 186 -5.20 6.15 12.24
C TRP A 186 -3.95 6.60 11.48
N SER A 187 -3.17 5.64 10.97
CA SER A 187 -1.97 5.92 10.17
C SER A 187 -2.29 6.77 8.93
N ALA A 188 -3.37 6.45 8.21
CA ALA A 188 -3.86 7.26 7.08
C ALA A 188 -4.33 8.66 7.50
N GLY A 189 -4.92 8.82 8.69
CA GLY A 189 -5.26 10.12 9.26
C GLY A 189 -4.03 10.97 9.60
N CYS A 190 -2.96 10.36 10.14
CA CYS A 190 -1.67 11.03 10.31
C CYS A 190 -1.10 11.52 8.97
N VAL A 191 -1.14 10.68 7.93
CA VAL A 191 -0.74 11.07 6.55
C VAL A 191 -1.59 12.21 6.02
N PHE A 192 -2.92 12.18 6.18
CA PHE A 192 -3.83 13.24 5.75
C PHE A 192 -3.50 14.58 6.41
N TYR A 193 -3.29 14.60 7.74
CA TYR A 193 -2.87 15.78 8.49
C TYR A 193 -1.53 16.35 7.99
N GLU A 194 -0.54 15.48 7.73
CA GLU A 194 0.79 15.89 7.28
C GLU A 194 0.78 16.46 5.85
N ILE A 195 -0.01 15.87 4.94
CA ILE A 195 -0.24 16.41 3.59
C ILE A 195 -0.97 17.76 3.67
N ALA A 196 -2.02 17.89 4.50
CA ALA A 196 -2.77 19.13 4.66
C ALA A 196 -1.92 20.28 5.19
N ARG A 197 -1.00 19.99 6.12
CA ARG A 197 0.00 20.95 6.58
C ARG A 197 1.12 21.20 5.54
N SER A 198 1.33 20.25 4.63
CA SER A 198 2.42 20.20 3.64
C SER A 198 3.80 20.51 4.24
N ARG A 199 4.00 20.03 5.46
CA ARG A 199 5.25 20.07 6.21
C ARG A 199 5.37 18.72 6.89
N ALA A 200 6.48 18.02 6.63
CA ALA A 200 6.78 16.79 7.34
C ALA A 200 6.75 17.04 8.87
N MET A 201 6.30 16.06 9.64
CA MET A 201 6.25 16.18 11.10
C MET A 201 7.66 16.42 11.66
N SER A 202 7.81 17.40 12.55
CA SER A 202 9.10 17.74 13.18
C SER A 202 9.28 16.95 14.46
N PHE A 203 10.43 16.29 14.62
CA PHE A 203 10.58 15.17 15.56
C PHE A 203 11.07 15.53 16.97
N ASP A 204 10.84 16.76 17.42
CA ASP A 204 11.03 17.15 18.82
C ASP A 204 9.75 16.89 19.63
N PHE A 205 9.90 16.27 20.80
CA PHE A 205 8.81 15.97 21.73
C PHE A 205 8.92 16.74 23.05
N PRO A 206 9.01 18.11 23.03
CA PRO A 206 8.81 18.88 24.24
C PRO A 206 7.34 18.74 24.67
N PHE A 207 7.09 18.85 25.98
CA PHE A 207 5.73 18.90 26.49
C PHE A 207 4.97 20.08 25.87
N LYS A 208 3.86 19.79 25.20
CA LYS A 208 2.99 20.79 24.57
C LYS A 208 1.55 20.55 25.01
N LYS A 209 0.90 21.60 25.53
CA LYS A 209 -0.55 21.61 25.77
C LYS A 209 -1.27 21.40 24.44
N GLY A 210 -2.21 20.45 24.39
CA GLY A 210 -2.92 20.09 23.16
C GLY A 210 -3.70 21.27 22.58
N SER A 211 -3.40 21.65 21.33
CA SER A 211 -4.08 22.73 20.60
C SER A 211 -5.32 22.29 19.82
N GLY A 212 -5.60 20.99 19.76
CA GLY A 212 -6.57 20.42 18.83
C GLY A 212 -6.09 20.44 17.37
N ILE A 213 -6.80 19.70 16.52
CA ILE A 213 -6.52 19.58 15.09
C ILE A 213 -6.95 20.83 14.30
N PRO A 214 -8.15 21.44 14.50
CA PRO A 214 -8.62 22.54 13.66
C PRO A 214 -7.67 23.75 13.63
N LEU A 215 -7.07 24.11 14.78
CA LEU A 215 -6.08 25.19 14.89
C LEU A 215 -4.76 24.91 14.13
N LEU A 216 -4.52 23.67 13.72
CA LEU A 216 -3.34 23.24 12.97
C LEU A 216 -3.63 22.99 11.48
N THR A 217 -4.91 22.95 11.09
CA THR A 217 -5.41 22.65 9.73
C THR A 217 -6.55 23.58 9.29
N ALA A 218 -6.52 24.85 9.72
CA ALA A 218 -7.57 25.84 9.48
C ALA A 218 -7.86 26.18 7.99
N SER A 219 -7.06 25.65 7.07
CA SER A 219 -7.25 25.75 5.61
C SER A 219 -8.08 24.60 5.01
N LEU A 220 -8.52 23.63 5.81
CA LEU A 220 -9.40 22.53 5.36
C LEU A 220 -10.88 22.87 5.56
N SER A 221 -11.73 22.42 4.64
CA SER A 221 -13.18 22.47 4.79
C SER A 221 -13.67 21.63 5.98
N SER A 222 -14.85 21.96 6.50
CA SER A 222 -15.49 21.23 7.60
C SER A 222 -15.69 19.74 7.29
N GLN A 223 -15.93 19.38 6.03
CA GLN A 223 -16.04 17.98 5.61
C GLN A 223 -14.70 17.25 5.66
N CYS A 224 -13.61 17.91 5.25
CA CYS A 224 -12.26 17.35 5.31
C CYS A 224 -11.76 17.22 6.76
N LEU A 225 -12.04 18.20 7.61
CA LEU A 225 -11.78 18.13 9.05
C LEU A 225 -12.58 16.98 9.71
N SER A 226 -13.86 16.81 9.34
CA SER A 226 -14.70 15.74 9.87
C SER A 226 -14.17 14.35 9.50
N LEU A 227 -13.72 14.13 8.26
CA LEU A 227 -13.07 12.87 7.88
C LEU A 227 -11.78 12.64 8.67
N LEU A 228 -10.93 13.68 8.80
CA LEU A 228 -9.67 13.59 9.53
C LEU A 228 -9.91 13.19 10.99
N HIS A 229 -10.86 13.83 11.68
CA HIS A 229 -11.26 13.48 13.03
C HIS A 229 -11.77 12.04 13.16
N ALA A 230 -12.54 11.55 12.18
CA ALA A 230 -13.04 10.16 12.17
C ALA A 230 -11.92 9.12 11.92
N MET A 231 -10.88 9.50 11.17
CA MET A 231 -9.66 8.69 10.95
C MET A 231 -8.77 8.62 12.19
N VAL A 232 -8.53 9.75 12.88
CA VAL A 232 -7.70 9.81 14.11
C VAL A 232 -8.51 9.74 15.40
N ALA A 233 -9.67 9.08 15.38
CA ALA A 233 -10.40 8.75 16.60
C ALA A 233 -9.53 7.86 17.50
N TYR A 234 -9.42 8.23 18.78
CA TYR A 234 -8.51 7.57 19.72
C TYR A 234 -8.95 6.12 19.99
N ASP A 235 -10.22 5.91 20.33
CA ASP A 235 -10.81 4.59 20.49
C ASP A 235 -10.92 3.88 19.13
N PRO A 236 -10.34 2.68 18.95
CA PRO A 236 -10.44 1.96 17.68
C PRO A 236 -11.87 1.49 17.37
N ASP A 237 -12.77 1.31 18.33
CA ASP A 237 -14.14 0.86 18.02
C ASP A 237 -14.99 2.01 17.44
N GLU A 238 -14.78 3.25 17.90
CA GLU A 238 -15.37 4.47 17.31
C GLU A 238 -14.70 4.89 15.98
N ARG A 239 -13.44 4.49 15.75
CA ARG A 239 -12.68 4.89 14.56
C ARG A 239 -13.31 4.39 13.26
N ILE A 240 -13.33 5.24 12.25
CA ILE A 240 -13.88 4.91 10.93
C ILE A 240 -13.11 3.76 10.27
N SER A 241 -13.81 2.87 9.56
CA SER A 241 -13.18 1.90 8.66
C SER A 241 -12.92 2.51 7.28
N ALA A 242 -12.00 1.93 6.49
CA ALA A 242 -11.78 2.37 5.10
C ALA A 242 -13.08 2.30 4.26
N HIS A 243 -13.93 1.30 4.51
CA HIS A 243 -15.21 1.18 3.83
C HIS A 243 -16.15 2.35 4.12
N GLN A 244 -16.29 2.74 5.39
CA GLN A 244 -17.11 3.90 5.80
C GLN A 244 -16.48 5.21 5.33
N ALA A 245 -15.15 5.34 5.38
CA ALA A 245 -14.43 6.52 4.88
C ALA A 245 -14.74 6.78 3.40
N LEU A 246 -14.79 5.74 2.56
CA LEU A 246 -15.15 5.86 1.14
C LEU A 246 -16.58 6.35 0.89
N GLN A 247 -17.49 6.28 1.87
CA GLN A 247 -18.85 6.83 1.78
C GLN A 247 -18.97 8.25 2.35
N HIS A 248 -17.95 8.77 3.04
CA HIS A 248 -17.98 10.07 3.70
C HIS A 248 -18.29 11.22 2.71
N PRO A 249 -19.01 12.30 3.11
CA PRO A 249 -19.35 13.42 2.22
C PRO A 249 -18.14 14.05 1.51
N SER A 250 -17.00 14.15 2.18
CA SER A 250 -15.75 14.71 1.65
C SER A 250 -15.14 13.98 0.44
N PHE A 251 -15.71 12.84 0.01
CA PHE A 251 -15.35 12.16 -1.24
C PHE A 251 -16.46 12.19 -2.31
N GLN A 252 -17.46 13.07 -2.16
CA GLN A 252 -18.59 13.18 -3.10
C GLN A 252 -18.12 13.55 -4.53
N GLU A 253 -17.15 14.46 -4.67
CA GLU A 253 -16.57 14.79 -5.98
C GLU A 253 -15.89 13.57 -6.64
N GLN A 254 -15.09 12.82 -5.88
CA GLN A 254 -14.34 11.67 -6.39
C GLN A 254 -15.30 10.53 -6.79
N ARG A 255 -16.33 10.26 -5.99
CA ARG A 255 -17.40 9.31 -6.35
C ARG A 255 -18.18 9.74 -7.59
N ALA A 256 -18.46 11.04 -7.75
CA ALA A 256 -19.12 11.59 -8.94
C ALA A 256 -18.24 11.45 -10.20
N ALA A 257 -16.96 11.82 -10.11
CA ALA A 257 -16.00 11.71 -11.21
C ALA A 257 -15.78 10.23 -11.64
N GLU A 258 -15.65 9.31 -10.68
CA GLU A 258 -15.53 7.88 -10.97
C GLU A 258 -16.80 7.32 -11.64
N LYS A 259 -18.00 7.73 -11.18
CA LYS A 259 -19.27 7.37 -11.83
C LYS A 259 -19.38 7.92 -13.27
N GLN A 260 -18.91 9.13 -13.52
CA GLN A 260 -18.88 9.74 -14.85
C GLN A 260 -17.89 9.01 -15.78
N ALA A 261 -16.69 8.67 -15.29
CA ALA A 261 -15.70 7.90 -16.05
C ALA A 261 -16.20 6.49 -16.40
N LEU A 262 -16.89 5.81 -15.47
CA LEU A 262 -17.52 4.51 -15.74
C LEU A 262 -18.69 4.60 -16.74
N ALA A 263 -19.37 5.75 -16.82
CA ALA A 263 -20.43 5.99 -17.79
C ALA A 263 -19.88 6.29 -19.20
N SER A 264 -18.79 7.04 -19.32
CA SER A 264 -18.19 7.35 -20.64
C SER A 264 -17.63 6.09 -21.32
N HIS A 265 -16.97 5.20 -20.57
CA HIS A 265 -16.48 3.91 -21.05
C HIS A 265 -17.60 2.89 -21.37
N ARG A 266 -18.87 3.20 -21.06
CA ARG A 266 -20.04 2.36 -21.32
C ARG A 266 -20.93 2.83 -22.48
N LYS A 267 -20.60 3.94 -23.15
CA LYS A 267 -21.29 4.31 -24.39
C LYS A 267 -21.02 3.25 -25.47
N PRO A 268 -22.04 2.57 -26.04
CA PRO A 268 -21.82 1.70 -27.18
C PRO A 268 -21.33 2.53 -28.36
N PHE A 269 -20.27 2.08 -29.03
CA PHE A 269 -19.92 2.58 -30.35
C PHE A 269 -20.95 2.00 -31.33
N PHE A 270 -22.05 2.71 -31.55
CA PHE A 270 -23.00 2.37 -32.61
C PHE A 270 -22.32 2.63 -33.96
N PRO A 271 -22.06 1.60 -34.78
CA PRO A 271 -21.72 1.86 -36.17
C PRO A 271 -22.98 2.38 -36.86
N GLU A 272 -22.90 3.58 -37.45
CA GLU A 272 -23.91 4.04 -38.39
C GLU A 272 -23.96 3.02 -39.54
N ARG A 273 -25.10 2.33 -39.68
CA ARG A 273 -25.32 1.48 -40.86
C ARG A 273 -25.58 2.41 -42.05
N PRO A 274 -24.81 2.34 -43.14
CA PRO A 274 -25.23 2.98 -44.38
C PRO A 274 -26.56 2.35 -44.81
N ALA A 275 -27.48 3.17 -45.32
CA ALA A 275 -28.76 2.69 -45.83
C ALA A 275 -28.50 1.79 -47.06
N ALA A 276 -29.13 0.62 -47.11
CA ALA A 276 -29.06 -0.26 -48.25
C ALA A 276 -30.08 0.16 -49.31
N SER A 277 -29.60 0.50 -50.51
CA SER A 277 -30.37 0.49 -51.75
C SER A 277 -30.11 -0.83 -52.51
N GLU A 278 -31.06 -1.26 -53.33
CA GLU A 278 -31.19 -2.65 -53.74
C GLU A 278 -30.53 -3.03 -55.08
N LEU A 279 -30.38 -4.36 -55.25
CA LEU A 279 -30.60 -5.14 -56.49
C LEU A 279 -29.53 -5.24 -57.60
N PHE A 280 -29.49 -6.46 -58.17
CA PHE A 280 -28.81 -6.94 -59.39
C PHE A 280 -27.25 -6.89 -59.44
N SER A 281 -26.54 -7.75 -60.20
CA SER A 281 -26.73 -9.19 -60.48
C SER A 281 -25.46 -9.81 -61.11
N ASN A 282 -25.33 -11.14 -61.05
CA ASN A 282 -24.57 -12.02 -61.96
C ASN A 282 -23.01 -12.09 -61.89
N SER A 283 -22.54 -13.30 -62.22
CA SER A 283 -21.27 -13.66 -62.91
C SER A 283 -19.89 -13.57 -62.22
N TRP A 284 -19.49 -14.70 -61.62
CA TRP A 284 -18.35 -15.56 -62.05
C TRP A 284 -17.01 -14.98 -62.59
N GLN A 285 -15.92 -15.63 -62.10
CA GLN A 285 -14.59 -15.93 -62.69
C GLN A 285 -13.33 -15.06 -62.42
N ILE A 286 -12.40 -15.68 -61.67
CA ILE A 286 -10.98 -16.00 -62.03
C ILE A 286 -10.12 -14.93 -62.72
N SER A 287 -9.04 -14.47 -62.07
CA SER A 287 -7.64 -14.86 -62.44
C SER A 287 -6.55 -14.38 -61.44
N LYS A 288 -5.29 -14.72 -61.72
CA LYS A 288 -4.08 -14.63 -60.88
C LYS A 288 -3.18 -13.42 -61.26
N LYS A 289 -2.08 -13.24 -60.50
CA LYS A 289 -0.83 -12.48 -60.83
C LYS A 289 -0.91 -10.94 -60.75
N ASP A 290 0.18 -10.17 -60.56
CA ASP A 290 1.57 -10.57 -60.25
C ASP A 290 2.37 -9.60 -59.32
N ARG A 291 3.35 -10.22 -58.69
CA ARG A 291 4.51 -9.77 -57.89
C ARG A 291 5.37 -8.59 -58.42
N LYS A 292 5.72 -7.63 -57.52
CA LYS A 292 6.97 -6.81 -57.39
C LYS A 292 6.80 -5.87 -56.17
N GLN A 293 7.67 -5.65 -55.16
CA GLN A 293 9.10 -5.85 -54.84
C GLN A 293 10.01 -4.60 -54.99
N LYS A 294 10.81 -4.32 -53.94
CA LYS A 294 11.80 -3.22 -53.72
C LYS A 294 11.16 -1.85 -53.35
N GLN A 295 11.86 -0.93 -52.66
CA GLN A 295 13.28 -0.90 -52.29
C GLN A 295 13.55 -0.34 -50.86
N SER A 296 14.79 -0.44 -50.38
CA SER A 296 15.25 -0.09 -49.02
C SER A 296 16.41 0.93 -49.05
N LEU A 297 16.42 1.93 -48.15
CA LEU A 297 17.56 2.86 -47.95
C LEU A 297 17.76 3.26 -46.47
N LYS A 298 19.04 3.36 -46.09
CA LYS A 298 19.67 3.92 -44.86
C LYS A 298 21.21 3.77 -45.04
N PRO A 299 22.09 4.43 -44.27
CA PRO A 299 21.91 5.57 -43.34
C PRO A 299 22.86 6.77 -43.65
N GLU A 300 22.83 7.83 -42.83
CA GLU A 300 23.95 8.78 -42.61
C GLU A 300 23.92 9.25 -41.13
N GLU A 301 25.07 9.38 -40.47
CA GLU A 301 25.29 9.66 -39.02
C GLU A 301 26.70 10.32 -38.90
N ASP A 302 27.09 11.28 -38.04
CA ASP A 302 26.56 12.01 -36.86
C ASP A 302 27.38 13.34 -36.67
N HIS A 303 27.32 14.02 -35.49
CA HIS A 303 28.20 15.09 -34.92
C HIS A 303 27.81 16.58 -35.14
N PRO A 304 28.22 17.54 -34.26
CA PRO A 304 29.17 17.44 -33.12
C PRO A 304 28.64 17.89 -31.72
N LYS A 305 29.52 17.87 -30.71
CA LYS A 305 29.26 18.02 -29.26
C LYS A 305 29.51 19.45 -28.72
N ARG A 306 28.89 19.81 -27.58
CA ARG A 306 29.48 20.67 -26.53
C ARG A 306 29.09 20.22 -25.10
N PRO A 307 29.98 20.27 -24.09
CA PRO A 307 29.71 19.84 -22.72
C PRO A 307 29.36 20.99 -21.75
N GLY A 308 28.75 20.64 -20.60
CA GLY A 308 28.53 21.50 -19.43
C GLY A 308 28.89 20.75 -18.13
N PRO A 309 29.20 21.45 -17.02
CA PRO A 309 30.06 20.91 -15.97
C PRO A 309 29.37 19.93 -15.01
N ALA A 310 30.14 18.92 -14.57
CA ALA A 310 29.79 18.06 -13.45
C ALA A 310 30.13 18.75 -12.12
N TYR A 311 29.20 18.74 -11.16
CA TYR A 311 29.50 19.05 -9.76
C TYR A 311 29.65 17.76 -8.97
N LEU A 312 30.90 17.43 -8.65
CA LEU A 312 31.27 16.33 -7.78
C LEU A 312 31.45 16.87 -6.36
N MET A 313 30.55 16.52 -5.45
CA MET A 313 30.70 16.78 -4.01
C MET A 313 30.88 15.47 -3.27
N GLU A 314 32.11 15.23 -2.80
CA GLU A 314 32.37 14.18 -1.81
C GLU A 314 31.73 14.57 -0.47
N LEU A 315 31.14 13.60 0.22
CA LEU A 315 30.71 13.76 1.61
C LEU A 315 31.86 13.35 2.56
N PRO A 316 32.08 14.08 3.68
CA PRO A 316 33.19 13.79 4.58
C PRO A 316 33.16 12.37 5.17
N LYS A 317 34.33 11.71 5.19
CA LYS A 317 34.52 10.38 5.76
C LYS A 317 34.50 10.45 7.29
N LEU A 318 33.36 10.11 7.91
CA LEU A 318 33.28 9.90 9.35
C LEU A 318 34.10 8.67 9.76
N LYS A 319 35.21 8.90 10.46
CA LYS A 319 35.95 7.85 11.16
C LYS A 319 35.23 7.53 12.47
N LEU A 320 34.82 6.27 12.64
CA LEU A 320 34.45 5.71 13.94
C LEU A 320 35.38 4.54 14.26
N SER A 321 36.25 4.76 15.24
CA SER A 321 37.18 3.79 15.81
C SER A 321 36.59 3.16 17.07
N GLY A 322 36.94 1.90 17.34
CA GLY A 322 36.50 1.17 18.53
C GLY A 322 35.42 0.16 18.19
N GLY A 323 35.77 -1.13 18.25
CA GLY A 323 34.85 -2.23 18.00
C GLY A 323 34.65 -3.08 19.25
N THR A 324 33.43 -3.56 19.45
CA THR A 324 33.10 -4.61 20.42
C THR A 324 32.24 -5.65 19.74
N LYS A 325 32.59 -6.93 19.85
CA LYS A 325 31.74 -8.03 19.38
C LYS A 325 30.50 -8.12 20.27
N LEU A 326 29.31 -8.26 19.70
CA LEU A 326 28.18 -8.92 20.36
C LEU A 326 27.79 -10.19 19.61
N SER A 327 27.23 -11.14 20.35
CA SER A 327 27.00 -12.52 19.93
C SER A 327 25.80 -12.70 19.01
N SER A 328 25.85 -13.78 18.24
CA SER A 328 24.70 -14.34 17.52
C SER A 328 23.55 -14.68 18.47
N TYR A 329 22.34 -14.22 18.13
CA TYR A 329 21.10 -14.78 18.65
C TYR A 329 20.32 -15.43 17.50
N SER A 330 19.97 -16.71 17.66
CA SER A 330 19.14 -17.44 16.71
C SER A 330 17.68 -16.99 16.82
N SER A 331 17.04 -16.73 15.68
CA SER A 331 15.59 -16.52 15.62
C SER A 331 14.90 -17.89 15.48
N PRO A 332 13.86 -18.21 16.29
CA PRO A 332 13.12 -19.45 16.13
C PRO A 332 12.34 -19.45 14.81
N ALA A 333 12.37 -20.57 14.10
CA ALA A 333 11.65 -20.74 12.84
C ALA A 333 10.13 -20.71 13.07
N LEU A 334 9.42 -19.79 12.42
CA LEU A 334 7.97 -19.69 12.49
C LEU A 334 7.31 -20.48 11.35
N HIS A 335 6.49 -21.47 11.69
CA HIS A 335 5.69 -22.23 10.74
C HIS A 335 4.70 -21.32 9.98
N SER A 336 4.38 -21.69 8.74
CA SER A 336 3.44 -20.94 7.89
C SER A 336 2.02 -20.96 8.47
N VAL A 337 1.43 -19.76 8.61
CA VAL A 337 0.03 -19.56 9.06
C VAL A 337 -0.94 -19.56 7.86
N PHE A 338 -0.46 -19.91 6.65
CA PHE A 338 -1.24 -19.99 5.42
C PHE A 338 -1.21 -21.42 4.84
N GLY A 339 -1.92 -22.34 5.50
CA GLY A 339 -2.09 -23.71 5.01
C GLY A 339 -3.06 -23.80 3.81
N PRO A 340 -2.81 -24.67 2.82
CA PRO A 340 -3.74 -24.93 1.73
C PRO A 340 -4.92 -25.79 2.19
N GLY A 341 -6.14 -25.42 1.80
CA GLY A 341 -7.33 -26.25 2.04
C GLY A 341 -7.51 -27.33 0.98
N ALA A 342 -7.88 -28.55 1.38
CA ALA A 342 -8.22 -29.65 0.47
C ALA A 342 -9.46 -30.42 0.97
N ASN A 343 -10.32 -30.82 0.03
CA ASN A 343 -11.63 -31.42 0.30
C ASN A 343 -11.59 -32.81 0.94
N ARG A 344 -12.56 -33.12 1.82
CA ARG A 344 -13.48 -34.27 1.63
C ARG A 344 -14.65 -34.33 2.63
N LYS A 345 -15.84 -34.62 2.08
CA LYS A 345 -17.11 -35.11 2.67
C LYS A 345 -17.74 -34.35 3.87
N VAL A 346 -18.93 -33.81 3.62
CA VAL A 346 -19.88 -33.26 4.61
C VAL A 346 -20.81 -34.38 5.12
N PRO A 347 -21.06 -34.53 6.43
CA PRO A 347 -22.13 -35.39 6.98
C PRO A 347 -23.54 -34.78 6.84
N VAL A 348 -24.56 -35.61 6.71
CA VAL A 348 -25.96 -35.19 6.48
C VAL A 348 -26.69 -34.91 7.81
N LEU A 349 -27.49 -33.83 7.85
CA LEU A 349 -28.39 -33.49 8.96
C LEU A 349 -29.73 -34.25 8.87
N ARG A 350 -30.22 -34.82 10.00
CA ARG A 350 -31.64 -35.17 10.30
C ARG A 350 -31.85 -35.29 11.84
N PRO A 351 -33.08 -35.16 12.39
CA PRO A 351 -33.31 -34.17 13.47
C PRO A 351 -34.13 -34.63 14.71
N PHE A 352 -34.53 -33.65 15.54
CA PHE A 352 -35.39 -33.71 16.74
C PHE A 352 -34.73 -34.21 18.06
N LYS A 353 -35.19 -33.84 19.26
CA LYS A 353 -36.48 -33.23 19.68
C LYS A 353 -36.32 -31.96 20.54
N CYS A 354 -37.37 -31.14 20.59
CA CYS A 354 -37.61 -30.14 21.65
C CYS A 354 -38.81 -30.54 22.52
N ALA A 355 -38.71 -30.28 23.84
CA ALA A 355 -39.79 -30.18 24.82
C ALA A 355 -39.19 -29.50 26.09
N GLY A 356 -39.90 -28.70 26.90
CA GLY A 356 -41.23 -28.09 26.71
C GLY A 356 -41.87 -27.68 28.05
N ALA A 357 -42.06 -26.37 28.29
CA ALA A 357 -42.62 -25.75 29.53
C ALA A 357 -41.77 -25.96 30.82
N ASP A 358 -41.83 -25.19 31.93
CA ASP A 358 -42.53 -23.93 32.34
C ASP A 358 -41.79 -23.33 33.59
N GLN A 359 -42.03 -22.14 34.19
CA GLN A 359 -42.91 -20.99 33.90
C GLN A 359 -42.36 -19.63 34.42
N LYS A 360 -42.00 -19.52 35.72
CA LYS A 360 -41.75 -18.29 36.54
C LYS A 360 -40.66 -18.59 37.60
N THR A 361 -39.96 -17.64 38.26
CA THR A 361 -40.32 -16.29 38.78
C THR A 361 -39.19 -15.24 38.68
N ASP A 362 -39.48 -14.01 39.13
CA ASP A 362 -38.67 -12.78 39.05
C ASP A 362 -37.33 -12.75 39.83
N ALA A 363 -36.36 -12.00 39.28
CA ALA A 363 -35.65 -10.94 40.01
C ALA A 363 -34.85 -10.02 39.06
N GLN A 364 -35.07 -8.71 39.13
CA GLN A 364 -34.38 -7.70 38.31
C GLN A 364 -33.06 -7.23 38.97
N LYS A 365 -31.91 -7.32 38.26
CA LYS A 365 -30.69 -6.58 38.62
C LYS A 365 -29.68 -6.36 37.47
N ASP A 366 -29.50 -5.10 37.11
CA ASP A 366 -28.33 -4.43 36.52
C ASP A 366 -27.46 -5.14 35.46
N LEU A 367 -27.75 -4.83 34.19
CA LEU A 367 -26.80 -4.92 33.08
C LEU A 367 -25.62 -3.94 33.27
N LYS A 368 -24.59 -4.33 34.03
CA LYS A 368 -23.31 -3.59 34.07
C LYS A 368 -22.40 -4.00 32.91
N ALA A 369 -22.20 -3.06 31.97
CA ALA A 369 -21.28 -3.23 30.86
C ALA A 369 -19.85 -3.54 31.34
N ASN A 370 -19.20 -4.51 30.71
CA ASN A 370 -17.93 -5.07 31.17
C ASN A 370 -16.74 -4.14 30.79
N ARG A 371 -16.53 -3.12 31.63
CA ARG A 371 -15.63 -1.99 31.39
C ARG A 371 -14.16 -2.42 31.51
N LYS A 372 -13.55 -2.81 30.39
CA LYS A 372 -12.12 -3.16 30.31
C LYS A 372 -11.23 -2.05 30.89
N GLN A 373 -10.54 -2.35 31.98
CA GLN A 373 -9.65 -1.40 32.67
C GLN A 373 -8.27 -1.38 32.00
N TYR A 374 -8.09 -0.54 31.00
CA TYR A 374 -6.78 -0.28 30.40
C TYR A 374 -5.82 0.33 31.44
N ARG A 375 -4.69 -0.33 31.70
CA ARG A 375 -3.57 0.22 32.47
C ARG A 375 -2.42 0.51 31.51
N LEU A 376 -1.79 1.68 31.63
CA LEU A 376 -0.51 1.91 30.95
C LEU A 376 0.59 1.04 31.60
N PRO A 377 1.55 0.53 30.82
CA PRO A 377 2.79 -0.01 31.37
C PRO A 377 3.56 1.06 32.16
N THR A 378 4.18 0.67 33.27
CA THR A 378 4.99 1.57 34.09
C THR A 378 6.24 2.00 33.31
N ILE A 379 6.40 3.30 33.05
CA ILE A 379 7.63 3.82 32.45
C ILE A 379 8.68 3.96 33.56
N GLU A 380 9.52 2.94 33.71
CA GLU A 380 10.68 3.02 34.59
C GLU A 380 11.66 4.09 34.08
N ARG A 381 11.78 5.19 34.83
CA ARG A 381 12.91 6.11 34.68
C ARG A 381 14.16 5.42 35.20
N LYS A 382 15.02 4.93 34.30
CA LYS A 382 16.44 4.71 34.63
C LYS A 382 17.10 6.06 34.87
N GLY A 383 17.01 6.54 36.10
CA GLY A 383 17.83 7.66 36.57
C GLY A 383 19.28 7.18 36.75
N GLY A 384 20.18 7.71 35.93
CA GLY A 384 21.59 7.83 36.30
C GLY A 384 21.79 9.23 36.89
N GLY A 385 22.23 9.31 38.14
CA GLY A 385 22.62 10.54 38.80
C GLY A 385 24.04 10.41 39.33
N CYS A 386 24.77 11.54 39.32
CA CYS A 386 26.22 11.66 39.48
C CYS A 386 27.00 11.06 38.29
#